data_AF-A0A0P9GYK3-F1
#
_entry.id   AF-A0A0P9GYK3-F1
#
_cell.length_a   1.000
_cell.length_b   1.000
_cell.length_c   1.000
_cell.angle_alpha   90.00
_cell.angle_beta   90.00
_cell.angle_gamma   90.00
#
_symmetry.space_group_name_H-M   'P 1'
#
loop_
_entity.id
_entity.type
_entity.pdbx_description
1 polymer ?
#
loop_
_entity_poly.entity_id
_entity_poly.type
_entity_poly.pdbx_seq_one_letter_code
_entity_poly.pdbx_strand_id
1 'polypeptide(L)'
;MALVRALFSLAIGRNPSTPNDLRILARNATLHVAGINTPLFMTTLLHDILNASTASARNATLKLLGFMIRKKPLVLYTNLPRVAEAVVKSLDPTISALRETVQQSATFILNELVRRFPSIDFHGKSQRLAVGTAEGAAIVFDLRTATRLYVLEGHNRPVTALSWSPDGHRLVTVSLEENRVVVWRVSGGILGMFMAGTPARQGSGGQATPFKSYDFHVGDEGASLSPSLSLSPRRVHDLTRSPPPCSAHEHGGDAGVDRYGVAGGPHRAAADP
;
A
#
# COMPACT_ATOMS: atom_id res chain seq x y z
N MET A 1 -1.14 -24.66 -13.77
CA MET A 1 -2.33 -23.85 -13.40
C MET A 1 -3.31 -24.59 -12.48
N ALA A 2 -3.78 -25.80 -12.84
CA ALA A 2 -4.76 -26.53 -12.04
C ALA A 2 -4.32 -26.82 -10.58
N LEU A 3 -3.06 -27.21 -10.37
CA LEU A 3 -2.50 -27.47 -9.04
C LEU A 3 -2.53 -26.24 -8.13
N VAL A 4 -2.11 -25.09 -8.66
CA VAL A 4 -2.09 -23.80 -7.96
C VAL A 4 -3.51 -23.38 -7.56
N ARG A 5 -4.49 -23.55 -8.46
CA ARG A 5 -5.91 -23.28 -8.19
C ARG A 5 -6.51 -24.22 -7.14
N ALA A 6 -6.16 -25.51 -7.16
CA ALA A 6 -6.60 -26.48 -6.15
C ALA A 6 -6.05 -26.09 -4.76
N LEU A 7 -4.75 -25.77 -4.71
CA LEU A 7 -4.08 -25.33 -3.49
C LEU A 7 -4.68 -24.03 -2.94
N PHE A 8 -5.09 -23.10 -3.82
CA PHE A 8 -5.83 -21.90 -3.42
C PHE A 8 -7.21 -22.20 -2.86
N SER A 9 -7.97 -23.10 -3.50
CA SER A 9 -9.28 -23.53 -3.02
C SER A 9 -9.22 -24.07 -1.58
N LEU A 10 -8.18 -24.88 -1.30
CA LEU A 10 -7.87 -25.37 0.05
C LEU A 10 -7.47 -24.23 1.00
N ALA A 11 -6.58 -23.33 0.57
CA ALA A 11 -6.07 -22.23 1.40
C ALA A 11 -7.17 -21.26 1.87
N ILE A 12 -8.18 -21.03 1.04
CA ILE A 12 -9.28 -20.09 1.30
C ILE A 12 -10.45 -20.77 2.05
N GLY A 13 -10.40 -22.10 2.20
CA GLY A 13 -11.41 -22.86 2.93
C GLY A 13 -12.75 -22.92 2.21
N ARG A 14 -12.74 -23.01 0.87
CA ARG A 14 -13.99 -23.15 0.09
C ARG A 14 -14.80 -24.39 0.47
N ASN A 15 -14.14 -25.44 0.96
CA ASN A 15 -14.80 -26.64 1.44
C ASN A 15 -14.76 -26.69 2.99
N PRO A 16 -15.91 -26.63 3.69
CA PRO A 16 -15.97 -26.63 5.14
C PRO A 16 -15.48 -27.95 5.77
N SER A 17 -15.50 -29.07 5.03
CA SER A 17 -14.99 -30.35 5.53
C SER A 17 -13.47 -30.48 5.53
N THR A 18 -12.75 -29.48 5.00
CA THR A 18 -11.28 -29.52 4.96
C THR A 18 -10.69 -29.28 6.35
N PRO A 19 -9.85 -30.20 6.87
CA PRO A 19 -9.15 -30.04 8.14
C PRO A 19 -8.38 -28.72 8.23
N ASN A 20 -8.38 -28.10 9.40
CA ASN A 20 -7.79 -26.78 9.58
C ASN A 20 -6.27 -26.78 9.30
N ASP A 21 -5.57 -27.85 9.67
CA ASP A 21 -4.13 -27.98 9.46
C ASP A 21 -3.78 -28.02 7.96
N LEU A 22 -4.58 -28.71 7.16
CA LEU A 22 -4.42 -28.71 5.70
C LEU A 22 -4.66 -27.32 5.09
N ARG A 23 -5.60 -26.53 5.65
CA ARG A 23 -5.80 -25.14 5.21
C ARG A 23 -4.59 -24.27 5.53
N ILE A 24 -4.00 -24.43 6.71
CA ILE A 24 -2.79 -23.70 7.12
C ILE A 24 -1.61 -24.07 6.22
N LEU A 25 -1.40 -25.37 5.98
CA LEU A 25 -0.36 -25.86 5.07
C LEU A 25 -0.54 -25.33 3.64
N ALA A 26 -1.77 -25.36 3.11
CA ALA A 26 -2.07 -24.81 1.78
C ALA A 26 -1.79 -23.29 1.70
N ARG A 27 -2.13 -22.53 2.75
CA ARG A 27 -1.81 -21.09 2.83
C ARG A 27 -0.30 -20.85 2.83
N ASN A 28 0.46 -21.64 3.59
CA ASN A 28 1.92 -21.52 3.65
C ASN A 28 2.58 -21.90 2.32
N ALA A 29 2.13 -22.98 1.68
CA ALA A 29 2.61 -23.39 0.37
C ALA A 29 2.30 -22.32 -0.70
N THR A 30 1.13 -21.68 -0.65
CA THR A 30 0.78 -20.55 -1.53
C THR A 30 1.78 -19.39 -1.39
N LEU A 31 2.11 -19.01 -0.16
CA LEU A 31 3.09 -17.93 0.12
C LEU A 31 4.52 -18.31 -0.28
N HIS A 32 4.83 -19.60 -0.33
CA HIS A 32 6.12 -20.09 -0.79
C HIS A 32 6.23 -20.00 -2.32
N VAL A 33 5.21 -20.48 -3.04
CA VAL A 33 5.15 -20.37 -4.51
C VAL A 33 5.18 -18.91 -4.97
N ALA A 34 4.44 -18.02 -4.31
CA ALA A 34 4.43 -16.60 -4.61
C ALA A 34 5.82 -15.93 -4.43
N GLY A 35 6.61 -16.42 -3.47
CA GLY A 35 7.98 -15.94 -3.23
C GLY A 35 9.00 -16.48 -4.24
N ILE A 36 8.84 -17.71 -4.72
CA ILE A 36 9.78 -18.33 -5.67
C ILE A 36 9.57 -17.80 -7.09
N ASN A 37 8.31 -17.70 -7.54
CA ASN A 37 7.99 -17.24 -8.90
C ASN A 37 6.88 -16.19 -8.84
N THR A 38 7.26 -15.00 -8.40
CA THR A 38 6.36 -13.85 -8.27
C THR A 38 5.68 -13.49 -9.59
N PRO A 39 6.37 -13.40 -10.76
CA PRO A 39 5.72 -13.01 -12.01
C PRO A 39 4.59 -13.95 -12.43
N LEU A 40 4.82 -15.27 -12.42
CA LEU A 40 3.81 -16.26 -12.80
C LEU A 40 2.64 -16.29 -11.81
N PHE A 41 2.95 -16.16 -10.52
CA PHE A 41 1.94 -16.09 -9.49
C PHE A 41 1.04 -14.86 -9.68
N MET A 42 1.63 -13.69 -9.91
CA MET A 42 0.90 -12.43 -10.07
C MET A 42 0.05 -12.41 -11.33
N THR A 43 0.54 -12.92 -12.47
CA THR A 43 -0.27 -13.02 -13.70
C THR A 43 -1.48 -13.92 -13.48
N THR A 44 -1.30 -15.05 -12.80
CA THR A 44 -2.38 -15.98 -12.46
C THR A 44 -3.40 -15.34 -11.52
N LEU A 45 -2.92 -14.70 -10.44
CA LEU A 45 -3.77 -14.05 -9.45
C LEU A 45 -4.63 -12.95 -10.08
N LEU A 46 -4.02 -12.07 -10.88
CA LEU A 46 -4.70 -10.96 -11.54
C LEU A 46 -5.73 -11.48 -12.56
N HIS A 47 -5.38 -12.49 -13.34
CA HIS A 47 -6.30 -13.12 -14.27
C HIS A 47 -7.52 -13.71 -13.55
N ASP A 48 -7.32 -14.35 -12.39
CA ASP A 48 -8.41 -14.93 -11.60
C ASP A 48 -9.29 -13.91 -10.91
N ILE A 49 -8.78 -12.71 -10.59
CA ILE A 49 -9.60 -11.60 -10.07
C ILE A 49 -10.48 -11.04 -11.20
N LEU A 50 -9.93 -10.84 -12.39
CA LEU A 50 -10.65 -10.18 -13.50
C LEU A 50 -11.60 -11.13 -14.22
N ASN A 51 -11.20 -12.37 -14.44
CA ASN A 51 -11.89 -13.34 -15.32
C ASN A 51 -12.51 -14.53 -14.57
N ALA A 52 -12.70 -14.42 -13.25
CA ALA A 52 -13.35 -15.49 -12.49
C ALA A 52 -14.74 -15.80 -13.04
N SER A 53 -15.01 -17.08 -13.29
CA SER A 53 -16.29 -17.59 -13.83
C SER A 53 -17.48 -17.43 -12.88
N THR A 54 -17.23 -17.30 -11.57
CA THR A 54 -18.28 -17.08 -10.56
C THR A 54 -17.88 -15.99 -9.57
N ALA A 55 -18.88 -15.29 -9.02
CA ALA A 55 -18.67 -14.25 -8.01
C ALA A 55 -18.03 -14.79 -6.73
N SER A 56 -18.45 -15.99 -6.29
CA SER A 56 -17.83 -16.70 -5.17
C SER A 56 -16.36 -17.03 -5.44
N ALA A 57 -16.02 -17.46 -6.66
CA ALA A 57 -14.64 -17.76 -7.01
C ALA A 57 -13.76 -16.50 -6.92
N ARG A 58 -14.24 -15.38 -7.46
CA ARG A 58 -13.57 -14.07 -7.37
C ARG A 58 -13.38 -13.62 -5.93
N ASN A 59 -14.43 -13.72 -5.11
CA ASN A 59 -14.39 -13.36 -3.70
C ASN A 59 -13.33 -14.15 -2.93
N ALA A 60 -13.22 -15.45 -3.22
CA ALA A 60 -12.18 -16.29 -2.62
C ALA A 60 -10.76 -15.81 -3.04
N THR A 61 -10.54 -15.51 -4.31
CA THR A 61 -9.25 -14.98 -4.80
C THR A 61 -8.88 -13.64 -4.14
N LEU A 62 -9.87 -12.75 -3.95
CA LEU A 62 -9.70 -11.51 -3.19
C LEU A 62 -9.31 -11.78 -1.73
N LYS A 63 -9.96 -12.73 -1.04
CA LYS A 63 -9.58 -13.13 0.33
C LYS A 63 -8.14 -13.65 0.41
N LEU A 64 -7.68 -14.38 -0.61
CA LEU A 64 -6.27 -14.79 -0.71
C LEU A 64 -5.33 -13.60 -0.85
N LEU A 65 -5.66 -12.64 -1.73
CA LEU A 65 -4.90 -11.40 -1.86
C LEU A 65 -4.83 -10.66 -0.51
N GLY A 66 -5.95 -10.53 0.20
CA GLY A 66 -5.98 -9.95 1.55
C GLY A 66 -5.07 -10.67 2.55
N PHE A 67 -5.03 -12.01 2.51
CA PHE A 67 -4.10 -12.80 3.32
C PHE A 67 -2.63 -12.52 2.95
N MET A 68 -2.31 -12.41 1.66
CA MET A 68 -0.96 -12.10 1.19
C MET A 68 -0.49 -10.72 1.61
N ILE A 69 -1.34 -9.69 1.49
CA ILE A 69 -1.01 -8.32 1.91
C ILE A 69 -0.61 -8.31 3.40
N ARG A 70 -1.29 -9.09 4.23
CA ARG A 70 -0.96 -9.20 5.67
C ARG A 70 0.32 -9.98 5.95
N LYS A 71 0.57 -11.08 5.24
CA LYS A 71 1.69 -11.99 5.55
C LYS A 71 2.99 -11.68 4.82
N LYS A 72 2.92 -11.31 3.54
CA LYS A 72 4.08 -11.03 2.68
C LYS A 72 3.77 -9.87 1.72
N PRO A 73 3.57 -8.63 2.21
CA PRO A 73 3.21 -7.48 1.39
C PRO A 73 4.26 -7.15 0.31
N LEU A 74 5.55 -7.34 0.61
CA LEU A 74 6.65 -6.98 -0.30
C LEU A 74 6.59 -7.71 -1.65
N VAL A 75 6.00 -8.92 -1.70
CA VAL A 75 5.82 -9.68 -2.95
C VAL A 75 4.91 -8.94 -3.93
N LEU A 76 4.02 -8.08 -3.42
CA LEU A 76 3.06 -7.34 -4.24
C LEU A 76 3.62 -6.01 -4.75
N TYR A 77 4.72 -5.51 -4.16
CA TYR A 77 5.21 -4.14 -4.37
C TYR A 77 5.37 -3.78 -5.86
N THR A 78 6.01 -4.65 -6.63
CA THR A 78 6.26 -4.46 -8.07
C THR A 78 5.00 -4.50 -8.94
N ASN A 79 3.90 -5.04 -8.43
CA ASN A 79 2.65 -5.23 -9.16
C ASN A 79 1.49 -4.43 -8.53
N LEU A 80 1.76 -3.53 -7.57
CA LEU A 80 0.74 -2.76 -6.87
C LEU A 80 -0.25 -2.04 -7.80
N PRO A 81 0.19 -1.36 -8.88
CA PRO A 81 -0.76 -0.69 -9.78
C PRO A 81 -1.77 -1.65 -10.39
N ARG A 82 -1.31 -2.83 -10.83
CA ARG A 82 -2.16 -3.87 -11.45
C ARG A 82 -3.07 -4.53 -10.43
N VAL A 83 -2.57 -4.75 -9.21
CA VAL A 83 -3.36 -5.31 -8.10
C VAL A 83 -4.47 -4.35 -7.70
N ALA A 84 -4.14 -3.08 -7.49
CA ALA A 84 -5.12 -2.05 -7.15
C ALA A 84 -6.16 -1.92 -8.27
N GLU A 85 -5.74 -1.85 -9.54
CA GLU A 85 -6.66 -1.81 -10.68
C GLU A 85 -7.60 -3.02 -10.71
N ALA A 86 -7.09 -4.24 -10.49
CA ALA A 86 -7.93 -5.44 -10.48
C ALA A 86 -8.96 -5.43 -9.34
N VAL A 87 -8.58 -4.93 -8.16
CA VAL A 87 -9.50 -4.77 -7.02
C VAL A 87 -10.53 -3.68 -7.32
N VAL A 88 -10.14 -2.55 -7.89
CA VAL A 88 -11.08 -1.49 -8.30
C VAL A 88 -12.06 -2.00 -9.34
N LYS A 89 -11.59 -2.69 -10.39
CA LYS A 89 -12.44 -3.31 -11.42
C LYS A 89 -13.39 -4.37 -10.87
N SER A 90 -13.04 -5.01 -9.74
CA SER A 90 -13.97 -5.93 -9.08
C SER A 90 -15.19 -5.23 -8.44
N LEU A 91 -15.11 -3.91 -8.24
CA LEU A 91 -16.18 -3.06 -7.73
C LEU A 91 -17.00 -2.37 -8.83
N ASP A 92 -16.85 -2.80 -10.09
CA ASP A 92 -17.55 -2.22 -11.24
C ASP A 92 -19.08 -2.20 -11.01
N PRO A 93 -19.72 -1.01 -11.03
CA PRO A 93 -21.15 -0.89 -10.80
C PRO A 93 -22.01 -1.52 -11.92
N THR A 94 -21.46 -1.69 -13.12
CA THR A 94 -22.17 -2.30 -14.27
C THR A 94 -22.48 -3.78 -14.06
N ILE A 95 -21.77 -4.46 -13.14
CA ILE A 95 -21.94 -5.87 -12.82
C ILE A 95 -22.41 -6.03 -11.36
N SER A 96 -23.64 -5.61 -11.07
CA SER A 96 -24.14 -5.44 -9.69
C SER A 96 -24.11 -6.73 -8.85
N ALA A 97 -24.50 -7.87 -9.40
CA ALA A 97 -24.49 -9.16 -8.69
C ALA A 97 -23.08 -9.60 -8.25
N LEU A 98 -22.07 -9.32 -9.09
CA LEU A 98 -20.69 -9.58 -8.74
C LEU A 98 -20.23 -8.64 -7.64
N ARG A 99 -20.48 -7.34 -7.82
CA ARG A 99 -20.09 -6.27 -6.91
C ARG A 99 -20.58 -6.56 -5.50
N GLU A 100 -21.85 -6.87 -5.31
CA GLU A 100 -22.43 -7.18 -4.00
C GLU A 100 -21.69 -8.31 -3.27
N THR A 101 -21.33 -9.37 -3.99
CA THR A 101 -20.64 -10.53 -3.41
C THR A 101 -19.21 -10.20 -2.98
N VAL A 102 -18.52 -9.35 -3.73
CA VAL A 102 -17.09 -9.06 -3.51
C VAL A 102 -16.85 -7.77 -2.72
N GLN A 103 -17.87 -6.92 -2.56
CA GLN A 103 -17.74 -5.56 -2.02
C GLN A 103 -17.02 -5.54 -0.67
N GLN A 104 -17.44 -6.37 0.29
CA GLN A 104 -16.82 -6.42 1.61
C GLN A 104 -15.33 -6.80 1.54
N SER A 105 -14.98 -7.81 0.74
CA SER A 105 -13.60 -8.26 0.57
C SER A 105 -12.75 -7.23 -0.16
N ALA A 106 -13.28 -6.61 -1.21
CA ALA A 106 -12.58 -5.59 -1.98
C ALA A 106 -12.33 -4.33 -1.13
N THR A 107 -13.34 -3.84 -0.39
CA THR A 107 -13.18 -2.72 0.55
C THR A 107 -12.13 -3.01 1.62
N PHE A 108 -12.16 -4.22 2.18
CA PHE A 108 -11.16 -4.67 3.14
C PHE A 108 -9.74 -4.66 2.54
N ILE A 109 -9.57 -5.15 1.31
CA ILE A 109 -8.27 -5.16 0.62
C ILE A 109 -7.79 -3.75 0.33
N LEU A 110 -8.66 -2.86 -0.16
CA LEU A 110 -8.30 -1.47 -0.42
C LEU A 110 -7.79 -0.78 0.85
N ASN A 111 -8.44 -1.01 1.99
CA ASN A 111 -7.99 -0.48 3.28
C ASN A 111 -6.61 -1.03 3.67
N GLU A 112 -6.38 -2.34 3.53
CA GLU A 112 -5.08 -2.95 3.83
C GLU A 112 -3.98 -2.46 2.87
N LEU A 113 -4.30 -2.22 1.59
CA LEU A 113 -3.36 -1.67 0.62
C LEU A 113 -2.92 -0.25 1.04
N VAL A 114 -3.87 0.64 1.31
CA VAL A 114 -3.60 2.01 1.77
C VAL A 114 -2.79 2.01 3.07
N ARG A 115 -3.13 1.13 4.02
CA ARG A 115 -2.42 1.05 5.30
C ARG A 115 -1.00 0.51 5.16
N ARG A 116 -0.75 -0.37 4.20
CA ARG A 116 0.51 -1.12 4.12
C ARG A 116 1.52 -0.53 3.15
N PHE A 117 1.08 0.23 2.15
CA PHE A 117 1.93 0.78 1.10
C PHE A 117 1.83 2.31 1.08
N PRO A 118 2.92 3.02 1.43
CA PRO A 118 2.95 4.49 1.40
C PRO A 118 2.70 5.09 0.01
N SER A 119 2.94 4.31 -1.05
CA SER A 119 2.65 4.67 -2.44
C SER A 119 1.16 4.57 -2.80
N ILE A 120 0.27 4.31 -1.83
CA ILE A 120 -1.17 4.22 -2.03
C ILE A 120 -1.89 5.09 -1.00
N ASP A 121 -2.82 5.92 -1.46
CA ASP A 121 -3.66 6.74 -0.58
C ASP A 121 -5.07 6.88 -1.14
N PHE A 122 -6.03 7.06 -0.23
CA PHE A 122 -7.45 7.08 -0.53
C PHE A 122 -8.13 8.33 0.04
N HIS A 123 -8.78 9.08 -0.85
CA HIS A 123 -9.63 10.19 -0.44
C HIS A 123 -11.10 9.77 -0.35
N GLY A 124 -11.60 9.66 0.88
CA GLY A 124 -12.94 9.13 1.18
C GLY A 124 -14.10 9.92 0.60
N LYS A 125 -14.07 11.27 0.63
CA LYS A 125 -15.20 12.08 0.16
C LYS A 125 -15.39 12.00 -1.36
N SER A 126 -14.30 12.00 -2.12
CA SER A 126 -14.36 11.89 -3.58
C SER A 126 -14.30 10.45 -4.09
N GLN A 127 -14.11 9.47 -3.20
CA GLN A 127 -13.97 8.05 -3.54
C GLN A 127 -12.84 7.80 -4.56
N ARG A 128 -11.70 8.48 -4.37
CA ARG A 128 -10.54 8.38 -5.26
C ARG A 128 -9.40 7.63 -4.59
N LEU A 129 -8.85 6.66 -5.31
CA LEU A 129 -7.66 5.92 -4.91
C LEU A 129 -6.49 6.36 -5.79
N ALA A 130 -5.38 6.75 -5.20
CA ALA A 130 -4.13 7.03 -5.91
C ALA A 130 -3.12 5.91 -5.66
N VAL A 131 -2.39 5.51 -6.69
CA VAL A 131 -1.39 4.44 -6.64
C VAL A 131 -0.15 4.87 -7.40
N GLY A 132 1.00 4.91 -6.73
CA GLY A 132 2.30 5.15 -7.33
C GLY A 132 2.83 3.92 -8.06
N THR A 133 3.57 4.14 -9.14
CA THR A 133 4.14 3.07 -9.96
C THR A 133 5.67 3.06 -9.87
N ALA A 134 6.27 1.93 -10.26
CA ALA A 134 7.73 1.79 -10.31
C ALA A 134 8.35 2.62 -11.45
N GLU A 135 7.54 2.95 -12.46
CA GLU A 135 7.92 3.73 -13.64
C GLU A 135 7.84 5.25 -13.42
N GLY A 136 7.53 5.71 -12.20
CA GLY A 136 7.48 7.14 -11.86
C GLY A 136 6.17 7.85 -12.18
N ALA A 137 5.11 7.08 -12.49
CA ALA A 137 3.76 7.61 -12.61
C ALA A 137 2.97 7.47 -11.31
N ALA A 138 1.89 8.23 -11.18
CA ALA A 138 0.81 7.93 -10.24
C ALA A 138 -0.51 7.74 -11.01
N ILE A 139 -1.22 6.66 -10.72
CA ILE A 139 -2.51 6.34 -11.32
C ILE A 139 -3.60 6.69 -10.33
N VAL A 140 -4.59 7.46 -10.77
CA VAL A 140 -5.77 7.80 -9.97
C VAL A 140 -6.97 7.04 -10.49
N PHE A 141 -7.67 6.33 -9.61
CA PHE A 141 -8.90 5.60 -9.89
C PHE A 141 -10.10 6.25 -9.20
N ASP A 142 -11.27 6.15 -9.84
CA ASP A 142 -12.57 6.43 -9.24
C ASP A 142 -13.20 5.11 -8.80
N LEU A 143 -13.49 4.97 -7.50
CA LEU A 143 -14.13 3.77 -6.97
C LEU A 143 -15.65 3.73 -7.23
N ARG A 144 -16.28 4.86 -7.58
CA ARG A 144 -17.72 4.90 -7.88
C ARG A 144 -18.01 4.27 -9.24
N THR A 145 -17.18 4.60 -10.22
CA THR A 145 -17.29 4.10 -11.60
C THR A 145 -16.36 2.93 -11.88
N ALA A 146 -15.45 2.60 -10.96
CA ALA A 146 -14.39 1.60 -11.14
C ALA A 146 -13.46 1.87 -12.34
N THR A 147 -13.24 3.14 -12.68
CA THR A 147 -12.44 3.55 -13.84
C THR A 147 -11.15 4.27 -13.45
N ARG A 148 -10.17 4.24 -14.35
CA ARG A 148 -8.97 5.07 -14.26
C ARG A 148 -9.30 6.51 -14.67
N LEU A 149 -9.05 7.48 -13.79
CA LEU A 149 -9.29 8.90 -14.04
C LEU A 149 -8.07 9.59 -14.66
N TYR A 150 -6.89 9.37 -14.08
CA TYR A 150 -5.67 10.07 -14.46
C TYR A 150 -4.45 9.15 -14.49
N VAL A 151 -3.51 9.54 -15.34
CA VAL A 151 -2.11 9.10 -15.32
C VAL A 151 -1.29 10.35 -15.10
N LEU A 152 -0.59 10.40 -13.98
CA LEU A 152 0.18 11.56 -13.56
C LEU A 152 1.65 11.22 -13.75
N GLU A 153 2.20 11.65 -14.88
CA GLU A 153 3.58 11.37 -15.30
C GLU A 153 4.46 12.58 -15.01
N GLY A 154 5.39 12.45 -14.05
CA GLY A 154 6.21 13.59 -13.62
C GLY A 154 7.50 13.23 -12.89
N HIS A 155 7.61 12.02 -12.33
CA HIS A 155 8.85 11.48 -11.78
C HIS A 155 9.55 10.61 -12.83
N ASN A 156 10.88 10.58 -12.79
CA ASN A 156 11.72 9.69 -13.60
C ASN A 156 12.14 8.43 -12.83
N ARG A 157 11.79 8.37 -11.54
CA ARG A 157 12.09 7.29 -10.60
C ARG A 157 10.83 6.82 -9.88
N PRO A 158 10.82 5.63 -9.24
CA PRO A 158 9.65 5.09 -8.57
C PRO A 158 8.98 6.10 -7.62
N VAL A 159 7.65 6.17 -7.66
CA VAL A 159 6.88 6.92 -6.67
C VAL A 159 6.88 6.14 -5.35
N THR A 160 7.60 6.66 -4.36
CA THR A 160 7.82 5.97 -3.08
C THR A 160 6.69 6.22 -2.09
N ALA A 161 6.10 7.41 -2.12
CA ALA A 161 4.92 7.74 -1.34
C ALA A 161 4.04 8.76 -2.05
N LEU A 162 2.76 8.82 -1.65
CA LEU A 162 1.84 9.84 -2.09
C LEU A 162 0.82 10.17 -1.01
N SER A 163 0.18 11.34 -1.12
CA SER A 163 -0.84 11.77 -0.18
C SER A 163 -1.83 12.74 -0.82
N TRP A 164 -3.12 12.52 -0.58
CA TRP A 164 -4.19 13.42 -0.94
C TRP A 164 -4.27 14.61 0.01
N SER A 165 -4.58 15.78 -0.53
CA SER A 165 -5.03 16.89 0.30
C SER A 165 -6.40 16.59 0.94
N PRO A 166 -6.70 17.14 2.13
CA PRO A 166 -7.98 16.90 2.81
C PRO A 166 -9.23 17.36 2.02
N ASP A 167 -9.05 18.28 1.07
CA ASP A 167 -10.09 18.75 0.15
C ASP A 167 -10.23 17.88 -1.12
N GLY A 168 -9.29 16.96 -1.38
CA GLY A 168 -9.27 16.07 -2.54
C GLY A 168 -8.92 16.75 -3.87
N HIS A 169 -8.46 18.00 -3.85
CA HIS A 169 -8.12 18.77 -5.06
C HIS A 169 -6.64 18.69 -5.44
N ARG A 170 -5.80 18.19 -4.54
CA ARG A 170 -4.37 18.03 -4.77
C ARG A 170 -3.93 16.63 -4.37
N LEU A 171 -2.95 16.14 -5.11
CA LEU A 171 -2.21 14.94 -4.78
C LEU A 171 -0.74 15.35 -4.73
N VAL A 172 -0.05 14.95 -3.68
CA VAL A 172 1.41 15.05 -3.59
C VAL A 172 1.99 13.67 -3.87
N THR A 173 3.00 13.61 -4.72
CA THR A 173 3.78 12.40 -4.98
C THR A 173 5.25 12.69 -4.66
N VAL A 174 5.97 11.72 -4.14
CA VAL A 174 7.39 11.85 -3.83
C VAL A 174 8.16 10.66 -4.40
N SER A 175 9.38 10.93 -4.84
CA SER A 175 10.37 9.91 -5.11
C SER A 175 11.63 10.19 -4.32
N LEU A 176 12.03 9.23 -3.49
CA LEU A 176 13.25 9.32 -2.67
C LEU A 176 14.52 9.07 -3.50
N GLU A 177 14.42 8.44 -4.68
CA GLU A 177 15.61 8.15 -5.51
C GLU A 177 16.04 9.38 -6.33
N GLU A 178 15.12 10.26 -6.69
CA GLU A 178 15.42 11.53 -7.38
C GLU A 178 15.30 12.75 -6.46
N ASN A 179 15.07 12.53 -5.15
CA ASN A 179 14.90 13.58 -4.16
C ASN A 179 13.90 14.69 -4.55
N ARG A 180 12.76 14.27 -5.10
CA ARG A 180 11.79 15.20 -5.69
C ARG A 180 10.37 14.94 -5.22
N VAL A 181 9.65 16.03 -4.98
CA VAL A 181 8.23 16.07 -4.66
C VAL A 181 7.49 16.75 -5.80
N VAL A 182 6.39 16.17 -6.25
CA VAL A 182 5.51 16.73 -7.27
C VAL A 182 4.10 16.94 -6.70
N VAL A 183 3.55 18.12 -6.93
CA VAL A 183 2.21 18.53 -6.48
C VAL A 183 1.30 18.66 -7.69
N TRP A 184 0.29 17.81 -7.73
CA TRP A 184 -0.70 17.73 -8.80
C TRP A 184 -1.97 18.48 -8.43
N ARG A 185 -2.62 19.09 -9.44
CA ARG A 185 -3.98 19.59 -9.30
C ARG A 185 -4.90 18.59 -9.98
N VAL A 186 -5.82 18.05 -9.19
CA VAL A 186 -6.74 17.00 -9.62
C VAL A 186 -8.15 17.58 -9.57
N SER A 187 -8.75 17.79 -10.73
CA SER A 187 -10.08 18.40 -10.84
C SER A 187 -11.10 17.57 -10.06
N GLY A 188 -11.80 18.18 -9.10
CA GLY A 188 -12.93 17.57 -8.42
C GLY A 188 -14.23 17.71 -9.24
N GLY A 189 -15.14 16.74 -9.15
CA GLY A 189 -16.50 16.86 -9.69
C GLY A 189 -16.66 16.50 -11.18
N ILE A 190 -17.83 16.86 -11.75
CA ILE A 190 -18.26 16.53 -13.12
C ILE A 190 -17.25 16.92 -14.20
N LEU A 191 -16.51 18.02 -14.01
CA LEU A 191 -15.49 18.47 -14.95
C LEU A 191 -14.31 17.50 -15.06
N GLY A 192 -13.97 16.79 -13.99
CA GLY A 192 -12.98 15.71 -14.01
C GLY A 192 -13.46 14.48 -14.78
N MET A 193 -14.78 14.27 -14.89
CA MET A 193 -15.38 13.20 -15.70
C MET A 193 -15.25 13.50 -17.20
N PHE A 194 -15.40 14.78 -17.61
CA PHE A 194 -15.22 15.22 -19.00
C PHE A 194 -13.74 15.42 -19.38
N MET A 195 -12.85 15.68 -18.41
CA MET A 195 -11.41 15.85 -18.61
C MET A 195 -10.59 14.62 -18.20
N ALA A 196 -11.21 13.43 -18.20
CA ALA A 196 -10.51 12.18 -17.96
C ALA A 196 -9.32 12.07 -18.93
N GLY A 197 -8.12 11.86 -18.38
CA GLY A 197 -6.89 11.71 -19.16
C GLY A 197 -5.86 12.83 -19.04
N THR A 198 -6.21 14.05 -18.58
CA THR A 198 -5.19 15.10 -18.32
C THR A 198 -5.41 15.85 -17.00
N PRO A 199 -4.36 16.03 -16.17
CA PRO A 199 -4.48 16.79 -14.93
C PRO A 199 -4.69 18.29 -15.20
N ALA A 200 -5.30 19.00 -14.24
CA ALA A 200 -5.49 20.43 -14.36
C ALA A 200 -4.13 21.17 -14.30
N ARG A 201 -3.91 22.07 -15.26
CA ARG A 201 -2.69 22.88 -15.31
C ARG A 201 -2.61 23.88 -14.14
N GLN A 202 -1.41 24.12 -13.65
CA GLN A 202 -1.06 25.03 -12.56
C GLN A 202 -0.21 26.19 -13.10
N GLY A 203 -0.52 27.41 -12.70
CA GLY A 203 0.23 28.63 -13.10
C GLY A 203 -0.69 29.69 -13.71
N SER A 204 -0.21 30.93 -13.75
CA SER A 204 -0.86 32.05 -14.44
C SER A 204 -0.09 32.36 -15.73
N GLY A 205 -0.79 32.58 -16.85
CA GLY A 205 -0.18 32.86 -18.17
C GLY A 205 0.32 31.63 -18.94
N GLY A 206 1.01 31.85 -20.06
CA GLY A 206 1.44 30.84 -21.04
C GLY A 206 2.43 29.76 -20.57
N GLN A 207 2.69 29.67 -19.26
CA GLN A 207 3.64 28.77 -18.61
C GLN A 207 2.95 27.75 -17.68
N ALA A 208 1.65 27.51 -17.89
CA ALA A 208 0.87 26.61 -17.04
C ALA A 208 1.32 25.14 -17.21
N THR A 209 1.99 24.59 -16.20
CA THR A 209 2.48 23.21 -16.16
C THR A 209 1.43 22.27 -15.55
N PRO A 210 1.39 20.98 -15.90
CA PRO A 210 0.43 20.04 -15.31
C PRO A 210 0.64 19.84 -13.79
N PHE A 211 1.80 20.22 -13.25
CA PHE A 211 2.17 20.07 -11.85
C PHE A 211 3.24 21.10 -11.44
N LYS A 212 3.43 21.26 -10.13
CA LYS A 212 4.59 21.94 -9.55
C LYS A 212 5.55 20.90 -8.96
N SER A 213 6.85 21.10 -9.09
CA SER A 213 7.85 20.23 -8.48
C SER A 213 8.79 20.97 -7.54
N TYR A 214 9.25 20.28 -6.52
CA TYR A 214 10.15 20.77 -5.50
C TYR A 214 11.20 19.69 -5.23
N ASP A 215 12.47 20.06 -5.28
CA ASP A 215 13.57 19.17 -4.93
C ASP A 215 13.88 19.33 -3.44
N PHE A 216 14.36 18.27 -2.80
CA PHE A 216 14.82 18.29 -1.42
C PHE A 216 16.21 17.68 -1.31
N HIS A 217 16.92 18.00 -0.23
CA HIS A 217 18.22 17.40 0.07
C HIS A 217 18.06 16.43 1.23
N VAL A 218 18.49 15.19 1.04
CA VAL A 218 18.72 14.25 2.14
C VAL A 218 20.14 14.52 2.64
N GLY A 219 20.30 14.98 3.89
CA GLY A 219 21.61 15.32 4.45
C GLY A 219 22.60 14.14 4.46
N ASP A 220 23.89 14.44 4.66
CA ASP A 220 24.99 13.46 4.55
C ASP A 220 24.82 12.19 5.40
N GLU A 221 24.10 12.25 6.53
CA GLU A 221 23.81 11.06 7.35
C GLU A 221 22.93 10.04 6.62
N GLY A 222 22.10 10.45 5.66
CA GLY A 222 21.28 9.57 4.83
C GLY A 222 22.00 8.95 3.63
N ALA A 223 23.13 9.53 3.18
CA ALA A 223 23.92 9.00 2.07
C ALA A 223 24.67 7.70 2.45
N SER A 224 24.95 7.51 3.75
CA SER A 224 25.52 6.28 4.32
C SER A 224 24.57 5.07 4.26
N LEU A 225 23.28 5.30 3.96
CA LEU A 225 22.26 4.27 3.77
C LEU A 225 21.90 4.12 2.27
N SER A 226 22.90 4.09 1.39
CA SER A 226 22.71 3.70 0.00
C SER A 226 22.57 2.17 -0.15
N PRO A 227 21.82 1.68 -1.15
CA PRO A 227 21.14 0.38 -1.10
C PRO A 227 22.04 -0.76 -1.59
N SER A 228 23.05 -1.15 -0.81
CA SER A 228 23.73 -2.44 -1.00
C SER A 228 23.12 -3.53 -0.11
N LEU A 229 21.80 -3.66 -0.11
CA LEU A 229 21.16 -4.90 0.34
C LEU A 229 20.86 -5.76 -0.89
N SER A 230 21.94 -6.31 -1.48
CA SER A 230 21.77 -7.55 -2.22
C SER A 230 21.32 -8.60 -1.19
N LEU A 231 20.06 -9.01 -1.29
CA LEU A 231 19.52 -10.12 -0.51
C LEU A 231 20.20 -11.41 -0.97
N SER A 232 21.41 -11.64 -0.51
CA SER A 232 22.00 -12.97 -0.47
C SER A 232 21.42 -13.68 0.76
N PRO A 233 20.85 -14.90 0.61
CA PRO A 233 20.26 -15.61 1.73
C PRO A 233 21.39 -16.12 2.62
N ARG A 234 21.77 -15.36 3.66
CA ARG A 234 22.68 -15.89 4.67
C ARG A 234 21.93 -16.90 5.53
N ARG A 235 22.40 -18.15 5.46
CA ARG A 235 22.05 -19.25 6.36
C ARG A 235 22.09 -18.77 7.81
N VAL A 236 21.00 -19.01 8.52
CA VAL A 236 20.95 -18.92 9.98
C VAL A 236 21.79 -20.06 10.55
N HIS A 237 22.99 -19.75 11.03
CA HIS A 237 23.61 -20.55 12.07
C HIS A 237 24.37 -19.66 13.05
N ASP A 238 24.12 -19.97 14.32
CA ASP A 238 24.87 -19.66 15.53
C ASP A 238 24.60 -18.35 16.27
N LEU A 239 23.58 -18.42 17.14
CA LEU A 239 23.41 -17.58 18.31
C LEU A 239 24.25 -18.15 19.46
N THR A 240 25.55 -17.87 19.53
CA THR A 240 26.31 -17.95 20.80
C THR A 240 27.53 -17.01 20.75
N ARG A 241 27.36 -15.75 21.16
CA ARG A 241 28.44 -14.95 21.77
C ARG A 241 27.85 -13.71 22.45
N SER A 242 28.15 -13.61 23.74
CA SER A 242 27.82 -12.51 24.65
C SER A 242 28.44 -11.18 24.18
N PRO A 243 27.82 -10.02 24.48
CA PRO A 243 28.40 -8.72 24.17
C PRO A 243 29.62 -8.43 25.07
N PRO A 244 30.67 -7.73 24.58
CA PRO A 244 31.78 -7.27 25.41
C PRO A 244 31.34 -6.10 26.32
N PRO A 245 31.99 -5.91 27.49
CA PRO A 245 31.58 -4.90 28.46
C PRO A 245 31.90 -3.48 27.98
N CYS A 246 30.98 -2.55 28.23
CA CYS A 246 31.19 -1.11 28.03
C CYS A 246 32.19 -0.59 29.08
N SER A 247 33.33 -0.08 28.64
CA SER A 247 34.24 0.70 29.48
C SER A 247 33.66 2.10 29.69
N ALA A 248 33.33 2.41 30.94
CA ALA A 248 32.99 3.75 31.40
C ALA A 248 34.23 4.66 31.32
N HIS A 249 34.09 5.80 30.67
CA HIS A 249 34.97 6.94 30.92
C HIS A 249 34.25 7.87 31.89
N GLU A 250 34.67 7.80 33.15
CA GLU A 250 34.37 8.79 34.17
C GLU A 250 35.07 10.11 33.79
N HIS A 251 34.28 11.18 33.65
CA HIS A 251 34.73 12.50 34.03
C HIS A 251 33.71 13.10 34.98
N GLY A 252 34.10 13.16 36.25
CA GLY A 252 33.35 13.78 37.33
C GLY A 252 33.53 15.29 37.39
N GLY A 253 32.57 15.90 38.07
CA GLY A 253 32.62 17.25 38.64
C GLY A 253 31.53 18.16 38.07
N ASP A 254 30.68 18.85 38.83
CA ASP A 254 30.22 18.79 40.22
C ASP A 254 28.99 19.73 40.28
N ALA A 255 28.10 19.47 41.23
CA ALA A 255 27.14 20.37 41.88
C ALA A 255 26.06 21.13 41.06
N GLY A 256 24.80 20.88 41.45
CA GLY A 256 23.65 21.71 41.10
C GLY A 256 22.31 21.11 41.52
N VAL A 257 22.10 20.96 42.82
CA VAL A 257 20.84 20.55 43.46
C VAL A 257 19.73 21.55 43.12
N ASP A 258 18.56 21.09 42.66
CA ASP A 258 17.31 21.52 43.28
C ASP A 258 16.13 20.55 43.05
N ARG A 259 15.49 20.25 44.18
CA ARG A 259 14.29 19.42 44.36
C ARG A 259 13.04 20.25 44.07
N TYR A 260 11.98 19.60 43.60
CA TYR A 260 10.55 19.74 43.93
C TYR A 260 9.80 18.99 42.82
N GLY A 261 8.81 18.13 43.02
CA GLY A 261 7.94 17.81 44.14
C GLY A 261 6.72 17.12 43.52
N VAL A 262 6.32 15.99 44.10
CA VAL A 262 5.26 15.08 43.68
C VAL A 262 3.86 15.67 43.98
N ALA A 263 2.83 15.08 43.32
CA ALA A 263 1.39 15.02 43.65
C ALA A 263 0.49 15.89 42.76
N GLY A 264 -0.68 15.46 42.28
CA GLY A 264 -1.42 14.21 42.45
C GLY A 264 -2.68 14.26 41.57
N GLY A 265 -3.23 13.09 41.20
CA GLY A 265 -4.66 13.00 40.86
C GLY A 265 -5.49 12.85 42.14
N PRO A 266 -6.76 12.43 42.09
CA PRO A 266 -7.74 12.39 40.99
C PRO A 266 -9.05 13.14 41.39
N HIS A 267 -10.08 13.23 40.53
CA HIS A 267 -11.48 13.12 41.00
C HIS A 267 -12.51 12.95 39.86
N ARG A 268 -13.40 11.98 40.08
CA ARG A 268 -14.66 11.68 39.39
C ARG A 268 -15.70 12.80 39.55
N ALA A 269 -16.65 12.90 38.62
CA ALA A 269 -18.08 13.01 38.95
C ALA A 269 -18.94 12.64 37.73
N ALA A 270 -19.92 11.78 37.97
CA ALA A 270 -21.07 11.49 37.11
C ALA A 270 -22.23 12.44 37.43
N ALA A 271 -23.13 12.68 36.47
CA ALA A 271 -24.58 12.81 36.70
C ALA A 271 -25.32 12.95 35.35
N ASP A 272 -26.29 12.05 35.15
CA ASP A 272 -27.40 12.11 34.19
C ASP A 272 -28.34 13.31 34.50
N PRO A 273 -29.40 13.57 33.70
CA PRO A 273 -30.58 12.69 33.53
C PRO A 273 -30.79 12.15 32.10
#